data_AF-A0A8C4XA88-F1
#
_entry.id   AF-A0A8C4XA88-F1
#
_cell.length_a   1.000
_cell.length_b   1.000
_cell.length_c   1.000
_cell.angle_alpha   90.00
_cell.angle_beta   90.00
_cell.angle_gamma   90.00
#
_symmetry.space_group_name_H-M   'P 1'
#
loop_
_entity.id
_entity.type
_entity.pdbx_description
1 polymer ?
#
loop_
_entity_poly.entity_id
_entity_poly.type
_entity_poly.pdbx_seq_one_letter_code
_entity_poly.pdbx_strand_id
1 'polypeptide(L)'
;MEKVLPSVISQDQTGFIKGRHLSSNLRRLFNVIYSPAKSNTPEILLSLDAEKAFDMIEWNYLFTALEKFGFGPNICAWIKLLYTSPEASVCINKICSDYFKLERGTRQGCPLSPLLFAIAIEPLAVHCRNSHQIKGIVREGLEQKISLYADDMVLYISDPENTVPAVLTALTEFQKISGLRINLNKSILFPVNSQAYNIKLDTLPFTIADQFKYLGVNITSKHNALYQQNFGVCMEKIKQDLHRWSTLHLTLAGRINIVKMNILPKLLFLFQNISIYINKSFFKQLDSIITSFIWNSKHPRIRRATLQRPQAEGGMALPNFQFYYWAANIQAIKTWTQINAHTQAWSAIEVKSCSTSLYSLLCSPINESYRKYTNNPIVLYSLRIWNQIRKHFKMENLLSVAPLQGNHLFQPSQVYPVF
;
A
#
# COMPACT_ATOMS: atom_id res chain seq x y z
N MET A 1 -24.31 1.51 4.24
CA MET A 1 -23.33 1.38 3.12
C MET A 1 -22.02 0.74 3.55
N GLU A 2 -21.33 1.22 4.59
CA GLU A 2 -20.01 0.71 5.00
C GLU A 2 -19.93 -0.83 5.17
N LYS A 3 -20.97 -1.45 5.75
CA LYS A 3 -21.04 -2.92 5.93
C LYS A 3 -21.15 -3.71 4.61
N VAL A 4 -21.73 -3.12 3.57
CA VAL A 4 -22.09 -3.80 2.31
C VAL A 4 -21.07 -3.51 1.21
N LEU A 5 -20.42 -2.35 1.24
CA LEU A 5 -19.44 -1.98 0.21
C LEU A 5 -18.32 -2.99 -0.02
N PRO A 6 -17.75 -3.67 1.01
CA PRO A 6 -16.75 -4.71 0.78
C PRO A 6 -17.22 -5.89 -0.08
N SER A 7 -18.54 -6.14 -0.19
CA SER A 7 -19.10 -7.19 -1.05
C SER A 7 -19.49 -6.69 -2.45
N VAL A 8 -19.65 -5.38 -2.64
CA VAL A 8 -20.00 -4.76 -3.93
C VAL A 8 -18.75 -4.37 -4.70
N ILE A 9 -17.77 -3.80 -4.01
CA ILE A 9 -16.52 -3.30 -4.58
C ILE A 9 -15.49 -4.42 -4.56
N SER A 10 -14.83 -4.67 -5.68
CA SER A 10 -13.82 -5.72 -5.79
C SER A 10 -12.56 -5.42 -4.98
N GLN A 11 -11.77 -6.44 -4.64
CA GLN A 11 -10.66 -6.35 -3.68
C GLN A 11 -9.50 -5.42 -4.11
N ASP A 12 -9.41 -5.10 -5.40
CA ASP A 12 -8.38 -4.23 -5.98
C ASP A 12 -8.58 -2.74 -5.64
N GLN A 13 -9.75 -2.33 -5.17
CA GLN A 13 -9.99 -1.02 -4.55
C GLN A 13 -9.80 -1.11 -3.04
N THR A 14 -8.74 -0.52 -2.53
CA THR A 14 -8.42 -0.54 -1.09
C THR A 14 -8.66 0.80 -0.40
N GLY A 15 -8.90 1.88 -1.15
CA GLY A 15 -9.15 3.20 -0.60
C GLY A 15 -10.55 3.30 0.00
N PHE A 16 -10.63 3.78 1.24
CA PHE A 16 -11.88 4.06 1.97
C PHE A 16 -12.85 2.87 2.14
N ILE A 17 -12.42 1.64 1.87
CA ILE A 17 -13.21 0.42 2.10
C ILE A 17 -12.78 -0.21 3.43
N LYS A 18 -13.76 -0.47 4.29
CA LYS A 18 -13.53 -1.07 5.61
C LYS A 18 -12.76 -2.40 5.52
N GLY A 19 -11.75 -2.55 6.36
CA GLY A 19 -10.92 -3.76 6.42
C GLY A 19 -9.89 -3.89 5.29
N ARG A 20 -9.79 -2.89 4.40
CA ARG A 20 -8.75 -2.82 3.37
C ARG A 20 -7.71 -1.79 3.78
N HIS A 21 -6.46 -2.07 3.43
CA HIS A 21 -5.32 -1.26 3.84
C HIS A 21 -4.45 -0.92 2.64
N LEU A 22 -3.91 0.30 2.60
CA LEU A 22 -3.03 0.79 1.54
C LEU A 22 -1.80 -0.12 1.34
N SER A 23 -1.31 -0.73 2.43
CA SER A 23 -0.18 -1.68 2.43
C SER A 23 -0.45 -2.89 1.55
N SER A 24 -1.72 -3.26 1.34
CA SER A 24 -2.09 -4.37 0.44
C SER A 24 -1.80 -4.02 -1.03
N ASN A 25 -2.08 -2.79 -1.46
CA ASN A 25 -1.77 -2.35 -2.82
C ASN A 25 -0.27 -2.22 -3.03
N LEU A 26 0.46 -1.65 -2.05
CA LEU A 26 1.92 -1.56 -2.14
C LEU A 26 2.59 -2.93 -2.14
N ARG A 27 2.13 -3.86 -1.30
CA ARG A 27 2.68 -5.22 -1.27
C ARG A 27 2.35 -5.99 -2.55
N ARG A 28 1.15 -5.81 -3.11
CA ARG A 28 0.82 -6.34 -4.45
C ARG A 28 1.76 -5.77 -5.52
N LEU A 29 1.92 -4.45 -5.53
CA LEU A 29 2.80 -3.75 -6.48
C LEU A 29 4.24 -4.28 -6.43
N PHE A 30 4.81 -4.42 -5.22
CA PHE A 30 6.15 -4.96 -5.05
C PHE A 30 6.28 -6.41 -5.51
N ASN A 31 5.26 -7.25 -5.25
CA ASN A 31 5.24 -8.61 -5.79
C ASN A 31 5.21 -8.62 -7.32
N VAL A 32 4.53 -7.67 -7.98
CA VAL A 32 4.52 -7.59 -9.44
C VAL A 32 5.85 -7.10 -10.02
N ILE A 33 6.39 -6.00 -9.47
CA ILE A 33 7.62 -5.36 -9.98
C ILE A 33 8.85 -6.24 -9.75
N TYR A 34 8.98 -6.86 -8.57
CA TYR A 34 10.22 -7.55 -8.19
C TYR A 34 10.20 -9.06 -8.36
N SER A 35 9.06 -9.64 -8.75
CA SER A 35 9.04 -11.03 -9.19
C SER A 35 9.50 -11.13 -10.64
N PRO A 36 10.27 -12.17 -10.99
CA PRO A 36 10.76 -12.35 -12.35
C PRO A 36 9.59 -12.49 -13.33
N ALA A 37 9.69 -11.79 -14.47
CA ALA A 37 8.80 -12.02 -15.60
C ALA A 37 9.02 -13.45 -16.13
N LYS A 38 7.92 -14.17 -16.37
CA LYS A 38 7.98 -15.55 -16.91
C LYS A 38 7.93 -15.58 -18.44
N SER A 39 7.52 -14.49 -19.06
CA SER A 39 7.36 -14.32 -20.52
C SER A 39 8.32 -13.26 -21.04
N ASN A 40 8.63 -13.35 -22.34
CA ASN A 40 9.39 -12.32 -23.06
C ASN A 40 8.51 -11.15 -23.53
N THR A 41 7.32 -10.99 -22.93
CA THR A 41 6.38 -9.92 -23.28
C THR A 41 6.76 -8.64 -22.53
N PRO A 42 6.75 -7.47 -23.18
CA PRO A 42 6.91 -6.20 -22.48
C PRO A 42 5.84 -6.01 -21.41
N GLU A 43 6.24 -5.50 -20.24
CA GLU A 43 5.35 -5.25 -19.10
C GLU A 43 5.57 -3.82 -18.57
N ILE A 44 4.48 -3.08 -18.37
CA ILE A 44 4.51 -1.72 -17.84
C ILE A 44 3.48 -1.53 -16.73
N LEU A 45 3.68 -0.51 -15.91
CA LEU A 45 2.65 0.06 -15.07
C LEU A 45 2.23 1.41 -15.62
N LEU A 46 0.94 1.70 -15.57
CA LEU A 46 0.43 3.05 -15.76
C LEU A 46 -0.13 3.56 -14.43
N SER A 47 0.55 4.54 -13.85
CA SER A 47 0.04 5.30 -12.70
C SER A 47 -0.75 6.49 -13.25
N LEU A 48 -2.07 6.42 -13.17
CA LEU A 48 -2.97 7.42 -13.73
C LEU A 48 -3.32 8.49 -12.69
N ASP A 49 -3.23 9.76 -13.09
CA ASP A 49 -3.57 10.93 -12.27
C ASP A 49 -4.96 11.43 -12.66
N ALA A 50 -5.93 11.38 -11.74
CA ALA A 50 -7.28 11.86 -11.99
C ALA A 50 -7.38 13.38 -11.72
N GLU A 51 -7.96 14.14 -12.66
CA GLU A 51 -8.14 15.58 -12.50
C GLU A 51 -9.27 15.88 -11.52
N LYS A 52 -8.95 16.38 -10.32
CA LYS A 52 -9.94 16.79 -9.30
C LYS A 52 -11.03 15.71 -9.11
N ALA A 53 -10.61 14.47 -8.88
CA ALA A 53 -11.44 13.29 -9.01
C ALA A 53 -12.82 13.38 -8.35
N PHE A 54 -12.88 13.88 -7.10
CA PHE A 54 -14.13 14.05 -6.38
C PHE A 54 -15.06 15.08 -7.02
N ASP A 55 -14.52 16.14 -7.61
CA ASP A 55 -15.28 17.29 -8.14
C ASP A 55 -15.84 17.03 -9.55
N MET A 56 -15.36 15.99 -10.24
CA MET A 56 -15.68 15.73 -11.65
C MET A 56 -16.83 14.73 -11.86
N ILE A 57 -17.27 14.01 -10.82
CA ILE A 57 -18.27 12.95 -10.97
C ILE A 57 -19.65 13.50 -11.30
N GLU A 58 -20.19 13.13 -12.45
CA GLU A 58 -21.55 13.49 -12.87
C GLU A 58 -22.61 12.78 -12.01
N TRP A 59 -23.59 13.53 -11.51
CA TRP A 59 -24.59 12.99 -10.58
C TRP A 59 -25.52 11.98 -11.23
N ASN A 60 -25.95 12.24 -12.47
CA ASN A 60 -26.82 11.31 -13.21
C ASN A 60 -26.16 9.94 -13.36
N TYR A 61 -24.86 9.93 -13.66
CA TYR A 61 -24.05 8.71 -13.71
C TYR A 61 -23.98 8.04 -12.34
N LEU A 62 -23.62 8.79 -11.29
CA LEU A 62 -23.52 8.25 -9.92
C LEU A 62 -24.81 7.59 -9.45
N PHE A 63 -25.96 8.23 -9.68
CA PHE A 63 -27.27 7.66 -9.31
C PHE A 63 -27.60 6.40 -10.13
N THR A 64 -27.28 6.40 -11.42
CA THR A 64 -27.45 5.22 -12.27
C THR A 64 -26.57 4.07 -11.80
N ALA A 65 -25.31 4.35 -11.43
CA ALA A 65 -24.39 3.35 -10.89
C ALA A 65 -24.94 2.74 -9.59
N LEU A 66 -25.43 3.56 -8.66
CA LEU A 66 -26.07 3.09 -7.42
C LEU A 66 -27.23 2.13 -7.71
N GLU A 67 -28.12 2.49 -8.63
CA GLU A 67 -29.25 1.63 -9.00
C GLU A 67 -28.77 0.31 -9.64
N LYS A 68 -27.75 0.36 -10.52
CA LYS A 68 -27.19 -0.84 -11.17
C LYS A 68 -26.43 -1.76 -10.22
N PHE A 69 -25.83 -1.23 -9.16
CA PHE A 69 -25.22 -2.03 -8.08
C PHE A 69 -26.26 -2.59 -7.09
N GLY A 70 -27.56 -2.35 -7.32
CA GLY A 70 -28.65 -2.93 -6.53
C GLY A 70 -28.94 -2.19 -5.23
N PHE A 71 -28.52 -0.92 -5.09
CA PHE A 71 -28.96 -0.11 -3.97
C PHE A 71 -30.47 0.18 -4.09
N GLY A 72 -31.22 -0.12 -3.02
CA GLY A 72 -32.67 0.00 -3.02
C GLY A 72 -33.17 1.44 -3.21
N PRO A 73 -34.41 1.62 -3.69
CA PRO A 73 -34.93 2.92 -4.11
C PRO A 73 -34.89 3.97 -2.99
N ASN A 74 -35.13 3.57 -1.74
CA ASN A 74 -35.10 4.49 -0.59
C ASN A 74 -33.69 5.08 -0.35
N ILE A 75 -32.64 4.26 -0.45
CA ILE A 75 -31.26 4.72 -0.26
C ILE A 75 -30.87 5.64 -1.42
N CYS A 76 -31.21 5.25 -2.65
CA CYS A 76 -30.96 6.09 -3.83
C CYS A 76 -31.69 7.44 -3.72
N ALA A 77 -32.94 7.46 -3.23
CA ALA A 77 -33.69 8.69 -3.01
C ALA A 77 -33.06 9.58 -1.93
N TRP A 78 -32.61 9.02 -0.81
CA TRP A 78 -31.91 9.80 0.23
C TRP A 78 -30.59 10.38 -0.28
N ILE A 79 -29.83 9.62 -1.07
CA ILE A 79 -28.60 10.15 -1.67
C ILE A 79 -28.95 11.25 -2.66
N LYS A 80 -29.91 11.06 -3.57
CA LYS A 80 -30.38 12.09 -4.51
C LYS A 80 -30.80 13.38 -3.78
N LEU A 81 -31.51 13.25 -2.66
CA LEU A 81 -31.91 14.40 -1.83
C LEU A 81 -30.71 15.21 -1.35
N LEU A 82 -29.63 14.57 -0.90
CA LEU A 82 -28.42 15.26 -0.45
C LEU A 82 -27.75 16.08 -1.57
N TYR A 83 -27.96 15.70 -2.83
CA TYR A 83 -27.40 16.34 -4.03
C TYR A 83 -28.44 17.15 -4.80
N THR A 84 -29.61 17.41 -4.22
CA THR A 84 -30.63 18.25 -4.84
C THR A 84 -30.26 19.73 -4.65
N SER A 85 -29.94 20.41 -5.76
CA SER A 85 -29.61 21.84 -5.81
C SER A 85 -28.62 22.34 -4.74
N PRO A 86 -27.47 21.69 -4.55
CA PRO A 86 -26.48 22.15 -3.58
C PRO A 86 -25.82 23.45 -4.06
N GLU A 87 -25.56 24.34 -3.11
CA GLU A 87 -24.87 25.61 -3.34
C GLU A 87 -23.55 25.64 -2.57
N ALA A 88 -22.59 26.39 -3.09
CA ALA A 88 -21.30 26.63 -2.47
C ALA A 88 -20.94 28.12 -2.54
N SER A 89 -20.08 28.56 -1.63
CA SER A 89 -19.49 29.90 -1.62
C SER A 89 -18.01 29.79 -1.29
N VAL A 90 -17.16 30.64 -1.87
CA VAL A 90 -15.73 30.67 -1.53
C VAL A 90 -15.52 31.66 -0.38
N CYS A 91 -14.94 31.21 0.72
CA CYS A 91 -14.62 32.06 1.86
C CYS A 91 -13.10 32.29 1.97
N ILE A 92 -12.66 33.54 1.86
CA ILE A 92 -11.27 33.95 2.04
C ILE A 92 -11.23 35.02 3.14
N ASN A 93 -10.45 34.78 4.20
CA ASN A 93 -10.33 35.71 5.33
C ASN A 93 -11.68 36.14 5.95
N LYS A 94 -12.63 35.20 6.07
CA LYS A 94 -14.01 35.43 6.54
C LYS A 94 -14.90 36.27 5.60
N ILE A 95 -14.42 36.61 4.40
CA ILE A 95 -15.23 37.22 3.35
C ILE A 95 -15.71 36.10 2.42
N CYS A 96 -17.03 35.95 2.30
CA CYS A 96 -17.65 34.95 1.43
C CYS A 96 -18.04 35.59 0.09
N SER A 97 -17.84 34.85 -1.00
CA SER A 97 -18.48 35.15 -2.28
C SER A 97 -20.00 34.93 -2.20
N ASP A 98 -20.71 35.36 -3.23
CA ASP A 98 -22.08 34.90 -3.47
C ASP A 98 -22.13 33.37 -3.62
N TYR A 99 -23.31 32.82 -3.33
CA TYR A 99 -23.58 31.41 -3.55
C TYR A 99 -23.67 31.10 -5.04
N PHE A 100 -23.07 30.00 -5.44
CA PHE A 100 -23.20 29.42 -6.77
C PHE A 100 -23.65 27.97 -6.67
N LYS A 101 -24.45 27.53 -7.64
CA LYS A 101 -24.94 26.15 -7.70
C LYS A 101 -23.81 25.21 -8.14
N LEU A 102 -23.75 24.06 -7.50
CA LEU A 102 -22.94 22.95 -8.00
C LEU A 102 -23.80 22.12 -8.96
N GLU A 103 -23.18 21.52 -9.95
CA GLU A 103 -23.86 20.68 -10.95
C GLU A 103 -23.33 19.24 -10.95
N ARG A 104 -22.16 19.03 -10.35
CA ARG A 104 -21.47 17.74 -10.28
C ARG A 104 -20.54 17.65 -9.09
N GLY A 105 -19.94 16.48 -8.92
CA GLY A 105 -18.93 16.19 -7.92
C GLY A 105 -19.52 15.68 -6.60
N THR A 106 -18.65 15.11 -5.78
CA THR A 106 -18.94 14.62 -4.44
C THR A 106 -18.30 15.56 -3.41
N ARG A 107 -19.02 15.85 -2.33
CA ARG A 107 -18.58 16.88 -1.37
C ARG A 107 -17.32 16.44 -0.62
N GLN A 108 -16.23 17.17 -0.81
CA GLN A 108 -15.03 16.97 0.00
C GLN A 108 -15.32 17.26 1.48
N GLY A 109 -14.81 16.41 2.37
CA GLY A 109 -15.11 16.48 3.82
C GLY A 109 -16.42 15.81 4.23
N CYS A 110 -17.28 15.39 3.29
CA CYS A 110 -18.46 14.60 3.60
C CYS A 110 -18.09 13.13 3.87
N PRO A 111 -18.51 12.51 5.00
CA PRO A 111 -18.20 11.11 5.29
C PRO A 111 -18.74 10.12 4.24
N LEU A 112 -19.79 10.48 3.51
CA LEU A 112 -20.41 9.64 2.49
C LEU A 112 -19.65 9.69 1.15
N SER A 113 -19.00 10.80 0.83
CA SER A 113 -18.41 11.03 -0.50
C SER A 113 -17.31 10.04 -0.89
N PRO A 114 -16.39 9.60 0.00
CA PRO A 114 -15.44 8.55 -0.34
C PRO A 114 -16.10 7.22 -0.75
N LEU A 115 -17.23 6.89 -0.12
CA LEU A 115 -17.98 5.67 -0.42
C LEU A 115 -18.69 5.77 -1.78
N LEU A 116 -19.26 6.94 -2.08
CA LEU A 116 -19.87 7.20 -3.39
C LEU A 116 -18.84 7.22 -4.51
N PHE A 117 -17.65 7.78 -4.26
CA PHE A 117 -16.56 7.76 -5.22
C PHE A 117 -16.09 6.33 -5.51
N ALA A 118 -15.97 5.48 -4.49
CA ALA A 118 -15.63 4.07 -4.68
C ALA A 118 -16.66 3.33 -5.57
N ILE A 119 -17.95 3.63 -5.43
CA ILE A 119 -19.00 3.10 -6.31
C ILE A 119 -18.88 3.67 -7.72
N ALA A 120 -18.61 4.97 -7.85
CA ALA A 120 -18.51 5.66 -9.13
C ALA A 120 -17.36 5.12 -9.99
N ILE A 121 -16.22 4.77 -9.39
CA ILE A 121 -15.04 4.27 -10.12
C ILE A 121 -15.11 2.76 -10.43
N GLU A 122 -15.92 2.00 -9.69
CA GLU A 122 -15.98 0.53 -9.82
C GLU A 122 -16.37 0.05 -11.23
N PRO A 123 -17.29 0.67 -11.99
CA PRO A 123 -17.59 0.26 -13.36
C PRO A 123 -16.39 0.31 -14.31
N LEU A 124 -15.51 1.31 -14.18
CA LEU A 124 -14.26 1.36 -14.94
C LEU A 124 -13.34 0.18 -14.55
N ALA A 125 -13.23 -0.09 -13.25
CA ALA A 125 -12.45 -1.22 -12.75
C ALA A 125 -12.99 -2.57 -13.25
N VAL A 126 -14.31 -2.76 -13.23
CA VAL A 126 -15.00 -3.93 -13.79
C VAL A 126 -14.69 -4.08 -15.28
N HIS A 127 -14.77 -3.00 -16.05
CA HIS A 127 -14.44 -3.01 -17.48
C HIS A 127 -12.98 -3.43 -17.72
N CYS A 128 -12.03 -2.83 -17.02
CA CYS A 128 -10.62 -3.19 -17.11
C CYS A 128 -10.38 -4.67 -16.75
N ARG A 129 -11.07 -5.19 -15.72
CA ARG A 129 -10.94 -6.60 -15.31
C ARG A 129 -11.45 -7.56 -16.38
N ASN A 130 -12.63 -7.27 -16.93
CA ASN A 130 -13.34 -8.20 -17.82
C ASN A 130 -12.96 -8.06 -19.30
N SER A 131 -12.36 -6.95 -19.72
CA SER A 131 -11.94 -6.76 -21.10
C SER A 131 -10.80 -7.72 -21.48
N HIS A 132 -10.99 -8.48 -22.56
CA HIS A 132 -9.97 -9.35 -23.15
C HIS A 132 -8.87 -8.56 -23.89
N GLN A 133 -9.17 -7.33 -24.29
CA GLN A 133 -8.20 -6.43 -24.93
C GLN A 133 -7.24 -5.80 -23.91
N ILE A 134 -7.66 -5.74 -22.63
CA ILE A 134 -6.82 -5.22 -21.55
C ILE A 134 -6.13 -6.40 -20.87
N LYS A 135 -4.89 -6.67 -21.29
CA LYS A 135 -4.06 -7.76 -20.74
C LYS A 135 -3.26 -7.29 -19.54
N GLY A 136 -3.38 -8.03 -18.45
CA GLY A 136 -2.69 -7.76 -17.19
C GLY A 136 -1.31 -8.41 -17.11
N ILE A 137 -0.57 -8.07 -16.05
CA ILE A 137 0.68 -8.74 -15.72
C ILE A 137 0.36 -10.01 -14.92
N VAL A 138 0.86 -11.16 -15.38
CA VAL A 138 0.64 -12.44 -14.70
C VAL A 138 1.83 -12.77 -13.80
N ARG A 139 1.54 -13.08 -12.53
CA ARG A 139 2.49 -13.65 -11.57
C ARG A 139 1.86 -14.86 -10.90
N GLU A 140 2.58 -15.99 -10.89
CA GLU A 140 2.09 -17.24 -10.30
C GLU A 140 0.67 -17.66 -10.73
N GLY A 141 0.37 -17.47 -12.02
CA GLY A 141 -0.95 -17.79 -12.60
C GLY A 141 -2.09 -16.86 -12.15
N LEU A 142 -1.76 -15.72 -11.53
CA LEU A 142 -2.71 -14.68 -11.14
C LEU A 142 -2.45 -13.43 -11.98
N GLU A 143 -3.41 -13.09 -12.82
CA GLU A 143 -3.38 -11.86 -13.61
C GLU A 143 -3.72 -10.66 -12.74
N GLN A 144 -2.85 -9.65 -12.75
CA GLN A 144 -3.07 -8.36 -12.12
C GLN A 144 -3.36 -7.36 -13.23
N LYS A 145 -4.48 -6.63 -13.14
CA LYS A 145 -4.87 -5.61 -14.13
C LYS A 145 -4.96 -4.22 -13.55
N ILE A 146 -5.50 -4.08 -12.33
CA ILE A 146 -5.76 -2.77 -11.73
C ILE A 146 -5.57 -2.78 -10.20
N SER A 147 -5.11 -1.65 -9.66
CA SER A 147 -5.08 -1.25 -8.26
C SER A 147 -5.70 0.13 -8.12
N LEU A 148 -6.66 0.27 -7.21
CA LEU A 148 -7.25 1.55 -6.85
C LEU A 148 -7.03 1.84 -5.36
N TYR A 149 -6.72 3.09 -5.07
CA TYR A 149 -6.81 3.65 -3.73
C TYR A 149 -7.45 5.03 -3.83
N ALA A 150 -8.77 5.06 -3.69
CA ALA A 150 -9.55 6.24 -4.06
C ALA A 150 -9.29 6.61 -5.52
N ASP A 151 -8.78 7.82 -5.78
CA ASP A 151 -8.44 8.37 -7.09
C ASP A 151 -7.06 7.92 -7.62
N ASP A 152 -6.16 7.44 -6.76
CA ASP A 152 -4.89 6.87 -7.19
C ASP A 152 -5.12 5.52 -7.90
N MET A 153 -4.95 5.50 -9.23
CA MET A 153 -5.14 4.32 -10.08
C MET A 153 -3.82 3.84 -10.67
N VAL A 154 -3.53 2.54 -10.49
CA VAL A 154 -2.39 1.88 -11.14
C VAL A 154 -2.90 0.71 -11.97
N LEU A 155 -2.61 0.74 -13.27
CA LEU A 155 -2.86 -0.37 -14.18
C LEU A 155 -1.58 -1.19 -14.35
N TYR A 156 -1.75 -2.51 -14.33
CA TYR A 156 -0.71 -3.48 -14.62
C TYR A 156 -0.95 -3.98 -16.03
N ILE A 157 -0.02 -3.71 -16.96
CA ILE A 157 -0.23 -3.97 -18.37
C ILE A 157 0.85 -4.92 -18.90
N SER A 158 0.41 -5.98 -19.56
CA SER A 158 1.24 -6.75 -20.48
C SER A 158 0.89 -6.39 -21.92
N ASP A 159 1.85 -6.58 -22.83
CA ASP A 159 1.66 -6.32 -24.26
C ASP A 159 1.16 -4.87 -24.53
N PRO A 160 1.97 -3.85 -24.18
CA PRO A 160 1.51 -2.47 -24.12
C PRO A 160 1.05 -1.90 -25.47
N GLU A 161 1.63 -2.36 -26.58
CA GLU A 161 1.27 -1.89 -27.92
C GLU A 161 -0.19 -2.18 -28.26
N ASN A 162 -0.72 -3.31 -27.78
CA ASN A 162 -2.12 -3.70 -27.98
C ASN A 162 -3.03 -3.25 -26.83
N THR A 163 -2.53 -3.33 -25.59
CA THR A 163 -3.34 -3.06 -24.39
C THR A 163 -3.56 -1.56 -24.14
N VAL A 164 -2.55 -0.71 -24.35
CA VAL A 164 -2.65 0.73 -24.02
C VAL A 164 -3.72 1.45 -24.86
N PRO A 165 -3.86 1.22 -26.18
CA PRO A 165 -4.95 1.80 -26.95
C PRO A 165 -6.33 1.41 -26.41
N ALA A 166 -6.55 0.15 -26.02
CA ALA A 166 -7.80 -0.30 -25.43
C ALA A 166 -8.09 0.40 -24.09
N VAL A 167 -7.06 0.59 -23.25
CA VAL A 167 -7.17 1.37 -22.01
C VAL A 167 -7.55 2.82 -22.29
N LEU A 168 -6.91 3.49 -23.26
CA LEU A 168 -7.22 4.88 -23.61
C LEU A 168 -8.66 5.04 -24.12
N THR A 169 -9.15 4.09 -24.92
CA THR A 169 -10.56 4.07 -25.35
C THR A 169 -11.49 3.93 -24.15
N ALA A 170 -11.23 2.97 -23.26
CA ALA A 170 -12.04 2.77 -22.06
C ALA A 170 -12.07 4.01 -21.16
N LEU A 171 -10.92 4.67 -20.96
CA LEU A 171 -10.84 5.91 -20.18
C LEU A 171 -11.61 7.06 -20.85
N THR A 172 -11.54 7.17 -22.18
CA THR A 172 -12.24 8.21 -22.95
C THR A 172 -13.75 8.03 -22.89
N GLU A 173 -14.24 6.79 -23.03
CA GLU A 173 -15.66 6.47 -22.89
C GLU A 173 -16.14 6.71 -21.47
N PHE A 174 -15.36 6.27 -20.48
CA PHE A 174 -15.68 6.48 -19.08
C PHE A 174 -15.73 7.96 -18.72
N GLN A 175 -14.82 8.79 -19.23
CA GLN A 175 -14.84 10.23 -19.03
C GLN A 175 -16.11 10.88 -19.59
N LYS A 176 -16.57 10.46 -20.78
CA LYS A 176 -17.80 10.98 -21.40
C LYS A 176 -19.05 10.71 -20.56
N ILE A 177 -19.09 9.58 -19.87
CA ILE A 177 -20.26 9.13 -19.10
C ILE A 177 -20.21 9.62 -17.65
N SER A 178 -19.05 9.45 -17.00
CA SER A 178 -18.89 9.74 -15.56
C SER A 178 -18.41 11.15 -15.25
N GLY A 179 -17.87 11.87 -16.24
CA GLY A 179 -17.18 13.14 -16.07
C GLY A 179 -15.74 13.02 -15.55
N LEU A 180 -15.31 11.85 -15.04
CA LEU A 180 -13.97 11.67 -14.50
C LEU A 180 -12.92 11.77 -15.60
N ARG A 181 -12.05 12.78 -15.50
CA ARG A 181 -11.00 13.03 -16.47
C ARG A 181 -9.63 12.59 -15.93
N ILE A 182 -8.84 11.94 -16.79
CA ILE A 182 -7.46 11.58 -16.49
C ILE A 182 -6.51 12.60 -17.09
N ASN A 183 -5.53 13.03 -16.31
CA ASN A 183 -4.44 13.88 -16.77
C ASN A 183 -3.32 13.01 -17.35
N LEU A 184 -3.30 12.83 -18.68
CA LEU A 184 -2.29 12.00 -19.34
C LEU A 184 -0.86 12.53 -19.12
N ASN A 185 -0.69 13.85 -19.09
CA ASN A 185 0.63 14.48 -18.91
C ASN A 185 1.23 14.23 -17.51
N LYS A 186 0.40 14.19 -16.47
CA LYS A 186 0.80 13.86 -15.10
C LYS A 186 0.81 12.36 -14.82
N SER A 187 0.18 11.58 -15.69
CA SER A 187 0.19 10.13 -15.60
C SER A 187 1.56 9.58 -16.00
N ILE A 188 2.00 8.55 -15.28
CA ILE A 188 3.35 8.00 -15.38
C ILE A 188 3.29 6.60 -15.97
N LEU A 189 4.14 6.34 -16.95
CA LEU A 189 4.46 5.02 -17.44
C LEU A 189 5.75 4.54 -16.78
N PHE A 190 5.67 3.40 -16.10
CA PHE A 190 6.80 2.79 -15.41
C PHE A 190 7.11 1.42 -16.05
N PRO A 191 8.28 1.26 -16.70
CA PRO A 191 8.71 -0.02 -17.25
C PRO A 191 8.97 -1.06 -16.14
N VAL A 192 8.41 -2.27 -16.27
CA VAL A 192 8.57 -3.33 -15.25
C VAL A 192 9.72 -4.28 -15.59
N ASN A 193 9.88 -4.65 -16.86
CA ASN A 193 10.90 -5.58 -17.32
C ASN A 193 11.79 -4.96 -18.42
N SER A 194 12.90 -5.63 -18.72
CA SER A 194 13.85 -5.17 -19.76
C SER A 194 13.20 -4.99 -21.14
N GLN A 195 12.21 -5.82 -21.45
CA GLN A 195 11.51 -5.86 -22.73
C GLN A 195 10.66 -4.60 -22.95
N ALA A 196 10.17 -3.97 -21.87
CA ALA A 196 9.47 -2.71 -21.94
C ALA A 196 10.33 -1.55 -22.46
N TYR A 197 11.65 -1.59 -22.29
CA TYR A 197 12.54 -0.57 -22.85
C TYR A 197 12.80 -0.76 -24.35
N ASN A 198 12.44 -1.91 -24.93
CA ASN A 198 12.67 -2.21 -26.35
C ASN A 198 11.50 -1.77 -27.25
N ILE A 199 10.34 -1.47 -26.68
CA ILE A 199 9.18 -0.93 -27.41
C ILE A 199 9.26 0.59 -27.48
N LYS A 200 8.61 1.18 -28.51
CA LYS A 200 8.56 2.64 -28.70
C LYS A 200 7.59 3.31 -27.71
N LEU A 201 7.95 3.26 -26.42
CA LEU A 201 7.17 3.86 -25.33
C LEU A 201 6.94 5.36 -25.54
N ASP A 202 7.88 6.06 -26.18
CA ASP A 202 7.81 7.51 -26.42
C ASP A 202 6.62 7.95 -27.29
N THR A 203 5.98 7.00 -27.98
CA THR A 203 4.77 7.29 -28.77
C THR A 203 3.51 7.34 -27.92
N LEU A 204 3.58 6.90 -26.65
CA LEU A 204 2.46 6.89 -25.73
C LEU A 204 2.35 8.26 -25.02
N PRO A 205 1.13 8.70 -24.68
CA PRO A 205 0.88 10.04 -24.13
C PRO A 205 1.25 10.17 -22.64
N PHE A 206 2.21 9.39 -22.15
CA PHE A 206 2.55 9.28 -20.73
C PHE A 206 4.01 9.66 -20.48
N THR A 207 4.27 10.22 -19.30
CA THR A 207 5.65 10.49 -18.88
C THR A 207 6.32 9.19 -18.46
N ILE A 208 7.40 8.78 -19.14
CA ILE A 208 8.16 7.58 -18.77
C ILE A 208 9.05 7.90 -17.57
N ALA A 209 9.03 7.06 -16.54
CA ALA A 209 9.88 7.22 -15.37
C ALA A 209 10.34 5.88 -14.77
N ASP A 210 11.62 5.81 -14.37
CA ASP A 210 12.20 4.68 -13.64
C ASP A 210 11.92 4.72 -12.12
N GLN A 211 11.30 5.80 -11.66
CA GLN A 211 10.84 5.99 -10.30
C GLN A 211 9.59 6.85 -10.27
N PHE A 212 8.65 6.52 -9.39
CA PHE A 212 7.45 7.32 -9.18
C PHE A 212 6.97 7.21 -7.75
N LYS A 213 6.17 8.18 -7.30
CA LYS A 213 5.58 8.17 -5.97
C LYS A 213 4.20 7.55 -6.04
N TYR A 214 3.95 6.51 -5.25
CA TYR A 214 2.65 5.86 -5.12
C TYR A 214 2.30 5.68 -3.66
N LEU A 215 1.12 6.17 -3.26
CA LEU A 215 0.60 6.09 -1.88
C LEU A 215 1.61 6.56 -0.82
N GLY A 216 2.44 7.56 -1.13
CA GLY A 216 3.45 8.09 -0.21
C GLY A 216 4.81 7.37 -0.21
N VAL A 217 4.99 6.31 -1.02
CA VAL A 217 6.25 5.58 -1.17
C VAL A 217 6.87 5.85 -2.54
N ASN A 218 8.18 6.08 -2.59
CA ASN A 218 8.92 6.17 -3.84
C ASN A 218 9.24 4.76 -4.34
N ILE A 219 8.59 4.37 -5.43
CA ILE A 219 8.75 3.08 -6.12
C ILE A 219 9.92 3.19 -7.09
N THR A 220 10.75 2.16 -7.14
CA THR A 220 11.94 2.09 -8.00
C THR A 220 11.99 0.76 -8.76
N SER A 221 12.53 0.78 -9.98
CA SER A 221 12.72 -0.45 -10.79
C SER A 221 13.61 -1.48 -10.09
N LYS A 222 14.67 -1.03 -9.41
CA LYS A 222 15.57 -1.89 -8.63
C LYS A 222 15.13 -1.97 -7.17
N HIS A 223 14.92 -3.19 -6.67
CA HIS A 223 14.55 -3.42 -5.26
C HIS A 223 15.55 -2.81 -4.26
N ASN A 224 16.86 -2.90 -4.54
CA ASN A 224 17.90 -2.39 -3.64
C ASN A 224 17.86 -0.85 -3.47
N ALA A 225 17.31 -0.13 -4.45
CA ALA A 225 17.20 1.32 -4.38
C ALA A 225 16.08 1.79 -3.43
N LEU A 226 15.09 0.94 -3.11
CA LEU A 226 13.98 1.29 -2.22
C LEU A 226 14.45 1.78 -0.85
N TYR A 227 15.49 1.16 -0.29
CA TYR A 227 16.03 1.54 1.01
C TYR A 227 16.50 3.00 0.99
N GLN A 228 17.34 3.36 0.02
CA GLN A 228 17.93 4.69 -0.04
C GLN A 228 16.87 5.77 -0.35
N GLN A 229 15.99 5.49 -1.32
CA GLN A 229 14.98 6.46 -1.77
C GLN A 229 13.89 6.73 -0.74
N ASN A 230 13.62 5.79 0.18
CA ASN A 230 12.60 5.96 1.21
C ASN A 230 13.20 6.17 2.60
N PHE A 231 13.97 5.21 3.11
CA PHE A 231 14.52 5.27 4.46
C PHE A 231 15.69 6.25 4.58
N GLY A 232 16.55 6.34 3.56
CA GLY A 232 17.63 7.33 3.51
C GLY A 232 17.09 8.77 3.53
N VAL A 233 16.16 9.07 2.63
CA VAL A 233 15.48 10.39 2.58
C VAL A 233 14.73 10.68 3.87
N CYS A 234 14.06 9.70 4.46
CA CYS A 234 13.38 9.86 5.75
C CYS A 234 14.37 10.18 6.88
N MET A 235 15.53 9.53 6.91
CA MET A 235 16.56 9.78 7.92
C MET A 235 17.07 11.22 7.85
N GLU A 236 17.31 11.76 6.67
CA GLU A 236 17.74 13.15 6.51
C GLU A 236 16.65 14.14 6.95
N LYS A 237 15.38 13.87 6.61
CA LYS A 237 14.25 14.66 7.10
C LYS A 237 14.16 14.64 8.63
N ILE A 238 14.34 13.47 9.26
CA ILE A 238 14.34 13.34 10.73
C ILE A 238 15.45 14.19 11.35
N LYS A 239 16.67 14.17 10.80
CA LYS A 239 17.77 15.02 11.29
C LYS A 239 17.41 16.51 11.20
N GLN A 240 16.88 16.95 10.07
CA GLN A 240 16.46 18.34 9.86
C GLN A 240 15.34 18.74 10.82
N ASP A 241 14.34 17.88 11.01
CA ASP A 241 13.24 18.13 11.94
C ASP A 241 13.75 18.24 13.38
N LEU A 242 14.58 17.29 13.81
CA LEU A 242 15.17 17.32 15.16
C LEU A 242 16.03 18.56 15.39
N HIS A 243 16.78 19.00 14.39
CA HIS A 243 17.55 20.25 14.45
C HIS A 243 16.63 21.46 14.65
N ARG A 244 15.52 21.55 13.91
CA ARG A 244 14.51 22.61 14.11
C ARG A 244 13.94 22.56 15.52
N TRP A 245 13.52 21.38 15.98
CA TRP A 245 12.97 21.22 17.34
C TRP A 245 14.00 21.49 18.46
N SER A 246 15.30 21.29 18.21
CA SER A 246 16.34 21.57 19.21
C SER A 246 16.52 23.06 19.52
N THR A 247 16.04 23.95 18.66
CA THR A 247 16.05 25.41 18.91
C THR A 247 15.11 25.81 20.06
N LEU A 248 14.14 24.96 20.40
CA LEU A 248 13.19 25.23 21.47
C LEU A 248 13.72 24.71 22.81
N HIS A 249 13.53 25.50 23.87
CA HIS A 249 13.92 25.16 25.24
C HIS A 249 12.95 24.15 25.86
N LEU A 250 13.08 22.89 25.45
CA LEU A 250 12.16 21.83 25.84
C LEU A 250 12.67 21.02 27.04
N THR A 251 11.74 20.50 27.84
CA THR A 251 12.04 19.50 28.87
C THR A 251 12.39 18.14 28.23
N LEU A 252 12.98 17.23 29.00
CA LEU A 252 13.24 15.86 28.53
C LEU A 252 11.94 15.18 28.06
N ALA A 253 10.85 15.32 28.84
CA ALA A 253 9.54 14.80 28.47
C ALA A 253 9.01 15.43 27.17
N GLY A 254 9.16 16.74 26.99
CA GLY A 254 8.79 17.45 25.77
C GLY A 254 9.53 16.91 24.54
N ARG A 255 10.85 16.70 24.64
CA ARG A 255 11.64 16.12 23.55
C ARG A 255 11.24 14.68 23.22
N ILE A 256 10.96 13.86 24.23
CA ILE A 256 10.45 12.49 24.01
C ILE A 256 9.07 12.53 23.32
N ASN A 257 8.20 13.46 23.69
CA ASN A 257 6.89 13.61 23.03
C ASN A 257 7.02 14.04 21.58
N ILE A 258 8.00 14.88 21.21
CA ILE A 258 8.29 15.20 19.81
C ILE A 258 8.70 13.95 19.02
N VAL A 259 9.55 13.09 19.61
CA VAL A 259 9.93 11.82 18.97
C VAL A 259 8.68 10.96 18.71
N LYS A 260 7.75 10.87 19.67
CA LYS A 260 6.49 10.13 19.54
C LYS A 260 5.54 10.73 18.51
N MET A 261 5.41 12.05 18.45
CA MET A 261 4.42 12.73 17.62
C MET A 261 4.89 12.94 16.18
N ASN A 262 6.20 13.14 15.97
CA ASN A 262 6.74 13.53 14.67
C ASN A 262 7.55 12.41 14.02
N ILE A 263 8.45 11.77 14.76
CA ILE A 263 9.39 10.79 14.18
C ILE A 263 8.74 9.40 14.06
N LEU A 264 8.07 8.94 15.12
CA LEU A 264 7.45 7.63 15.14
C LEU A 264 6.46 7.42 13.99
N PRO A 265 5.51 8.32 13.68
CA PRO A 265 4.56 8.09 12.59
C PRO A 265 5.24 7.99 11.22
N LYS A 266 6.28 8.80 10.97
CA LYS A 266 7.04 8.78 9.70
C LYS A 266 7.69 7.42 9.45
N LEU A 267 8.37 6.89 10.46
CA LEU A 267 9.05 5.58 10.35
C LEU A 267 8.06 4.42 10.39
N LEU A 268 7.04 4.50 11.23
CA LEU A 268 6.01 3.46 11.33
C LEU A 268 5.29 3.28 9.98
N PHE A 269 4.98 4.39 9.30
CA PHE A 269 4.43 4.35 7.95
C PHE A 269 5.34 3.56 6.98
N LEU A 270 6.65 3.82 6.97
CA LEU A 270 7.57 3.07 6.11
C LEU A 270 7.69 1.60 6.51
N PHE A 271 7.74 1.30 7.81
CA PHE A 271 7.81 -0.07 8.32
C PHE A 271 6.58 -0.92 7.96
N GLN A 272 5.39 -0.30 7.93
CA GLN A 272 4.14 -0.98 7.58
C GLN A 272 3.98 -1.22 6.08
N ASN A 273 4.58 -0.36 5.26
CA ASN A 273 4.29 -0.30 3.83
C ASN A 273 5.42 -0.81 2.94
N ILE A 274 6.66 -0.85 3.42
CA ILE A 274 7.82 -1.29 2.64
C ILE A 274 8.37 -2.60 3.22
N SER A 275 8.30 -3.67 2.42
CA SER A 275 8.76 -5.00 2.81
C SER A 275 10.24 -5.21 2.50
N ILE A 276 11.12 -4.54 3.26
CA ILE A 276 12.58 -4.71 3.16
C ILE A 276 13.19 -5.11 4.49
N TYR A 277 14.30 -5.86 4.42
CA TYR A 277 15.10 -6.16 5.60
C TYR A 277 15.97 -4.97 6.00
N ILE A 278 15.79 -4.49 7.23
CA ILE A 278 16.52 -3.35 7.79
C ILE A 278 17.61 -3.86 8.74
N ASN A 279 18.85 -3.46 8.49
CA ASN A 279 20.00 -3.84 9.29
C ASN A 279 19.97 -3.20 10.69
N LYS A 280 20.56 -3.89 11.69
CA LYS A 280 20.73 -3.35 13.05
C LYS A 280 21.51 -2.02 13.09
N SER A 281 22.36 -1.75 12.10
CA SER A 281 23.10 -0.49 11.99
C SER A 281 22.18 0.72 11.82
N PHE A 282 21.09 0.58 11.05
CA PHE A 282 20.08 1.63 10.89
C PHE A 282 19.46 2.02 12.24
N PHE A 283 19.03 1.02 13.02
CA PHE A 283 18.43 1.28 14.34
C PHE A 283 19.44 1.87 15.32
N LYS A 284 20.71 1.43 15.28
CA LYS A 284 21.78 2.04 16.10
C LYS A 284 22.02 3.51 15.74
N GLN A 285 22.03 3.84 14.45
CA GLN A 285 22.19 5.21 13.96
C GLN A 285 21.00 6.07 14.39
N LEU A 286 19.78 5.59 14.20
CA LEU A 286 18.56 6.28 14.61
C LEU A 286 18.52 6.52 16.13
N ASP A 287 18.83 5.48 16.91
CA ASP A 287 18.92 5.57 18.37
C ASP A 287 19.96 6.61 18.81
N SER A 288 21.10 6.69 18.12
CA SER A 288 22.14 7.69 18.40
C SER A 288 21.63 9.11 18.16
N ILE A 289 21.00 9.37 17.01
CA ILE A 289 20.42 10.67 16.65
C ILE A 289 19.37 11.09 17.68
N ILE A 290 18.46 10.18 18.03
CA ILE A 290 17.39 10.44 19.00
C ILE A 290 17.97 10.66 20.40
N THR A 291 18.96 9.86 20.80
CA THR A 291 19.63 10.02 22.11
C THR A 291 20.31 11.39 22.21
N SER A 292 21.01 11.81 21.16
CA SER A 292 21.62 13.15 21.11
C SER A 292 20.57 14.25 21.27
N PHE A 293 19.44 14.15 20.55
CA PHE A 293 18.35 15.11 20.67
C PHE A 293 17.73 15.16 22.06
N ILE A 294 17.30 14.02 22.63
CA ILE A 294 16.59 14.02 23.92
C ILE A 294 17.46 14.50 25.08
N TRP A 295 18.78 14.37 24.97
CA TRP A 295 19.74 14.86 25.97
C TRP A 295 20.34 16.22 25.63
N ASN A 296 19.91 16.86 24.53
CA ASN A 296 20.45 18.13 24.06
C ASN A 296 21.98 18.09 23.92
N SER A 297 22.49 17.04 23.27
CA SER A 297 23.92 16.75 23.10
C SER A 297 24.71 16.57 24.40
N LYS A 298 24.04 16.42 25.55
CA LYS A 298 24.67 16.09 26.85
C LYS A 298 24.74 14.58 27.06
N HIS A 299 25.58 14.17 28.02
CA HIS A 299 25.68 12.77 28.41
C HIS A 299 24.35 12.22 28.97
N PRO A 300 23.89 11.04 28.50
CA PRO A 300 22.70 10.38 29.03
C PRO A 300 22.84 10.04 30.51
N ARG A 301 21.88 10.50 31.34
CA ARG A 301 21.85 10.17 32.77
C ARG A 301 21.04 8.91 33.09
N ILE A 302 20.08 8.57 32.23
CA ILE A 302 19.17 7.44 32.38
C ILE A 302 19.43 6.46 31.24
N ARG A 303 19.49 5.16 31.55
CA ARG A 303 19.61 4.10 30.54
C ARG A 303 18.44 4.18 29.56
N ARG A 304 18.72 4.08 28.25
CA ARG A 304 17.69 4.15 27.20
C ARG A 304 16.58 3.12 27.39
N ALA A 305 16.92 1.89 27.78
CA ALA A 305 15.95 0.84 28.07
C ALA A 305 14.95 1.24 29.16
N THR A 306 15.36 2.00 30.17
CA THR A 306 14.47 2.53 31.21
C THR A 306 13.53 3.59 30.63
N LEU A 307 14.03 4.49 29.77
CA LEU A 307 13.19 5.50 29.10
C LEU A 307 12.14 4.87 28.17
N GLN A 308 12.44 3.72 27.58
CA GLN A 308 11.55 2.99 26.67
C GLN A 308 10.40 2.25 27.38
N ARG A 309 10.47 2.05 28.71
CA ARG A 309 9.40 1.40 29.47
C ARG A 309 8.11 2.23 29.49
N PRO A 310 6.94 1.60 29.68
CA PRO A 310 5.68 2.30 29.93
C PRO A 310 5.78 3.27 31.12
N GLN A 311 4.95 4.31 31.13
CA GLN A 311 4.89 5.26 32.24
C GLN A 311 4.48 4.57 33.56
N ALA A 312 3.61 3.57 33.49
CA ALA A 312 3.20 2.76 34.64
C ALA A 312 4.37 1.99 35.29
N GLU A 313 5.43 1.70 34.56
CA GLU A 313 6.63 1.02 35.05
C GLU A 313 7.78 2.01 35.37
N GLY A 314 7.47 3.30 35.52
CA GLY A 314 8.45 4.35 35.80
C GLY A 314 9.29 4.78 34.58
N GLY A 315 8.89 4.38 33.36
CA GLY A 315 9.52 4.83 32.12
C GLY A 315 8.90 6.11 31.54
N MET A 316 9.35 6.51 30.35
CA MET A 316 8.80 7.67 29.62
C MET A 316 8.14 7.26 28.29
N ALA A 317 7.98 5.96 28.06
CA ALA A 317 7.46 5.36 26.82
C ALA A 317 8.19 5.85 25.56
N LEU A 318 9.51 6.10 25.64
CA LEU A 318 10.31 6.43 24.46
C LEU A 318 10.17 5.29 23.42
N PRO A 319 9.86 5.58 22.14
CA PRO A 319 9.68 4.52 21.15
C PRO A 319 10.94 3.67 20.94
N ASN A 320 10.78 2.35 20.92
CA ASN A 320 11.79 1.43 20.42
C ASN A 320 11.49 1.11 18.95
N PHE A 321 12.15 1.81 18.03
CA PHE A 321 11.87 1.72 16.60
C PHE A 321 12.10 0.32 16.01
N GLN A 322 13.03 -0.45 16.57
CA GLN A 322 13.25 -1.83 16.14
C GLN A 322 12.04 -2.71 16.48
N PHE A 323 11.41 -2.50 17.64
CA PHE A 323 10.20 -3.23 18.02
C PHE A 323 8.99 -2.79 17.20
N TYR A 324 8.86 -1.50 16.88
CA TYR A 324 7.81 -1.03 15.94
C TYR A 324 7.99 -1.61 14.54
N TYR A 325 9.23 -1.67 14.04
CA TYR A 325 9.54 -2.33 12.77
C TYR A 325 9.14 -3.81 12.79
N TRP A 326 9.51 -4.55 13.84
CA TRP A 326 9.11 -5.94 13.98
C TRP A 326 7.60 -6.13 14.09
N ALA A 327 6.93 -5.32 14.90
CA ALA A 327 5.47 -5.38 15.04
C ALA A 327 4.75 -5.13 13.70
N ALA A 328 5.22 -4.15 12.92
CA ALA A 328 4.67 -3.87 11.59
C ALA A 328 4.82 -5.07 10.64
N ASN A 329 5.96 -5.75 10.66
CA ASN A 329 6.20 -6.93 9.83
C ASN A 329 5.43 -8.18 10.32
N ILE A 330 5.27 -8.35 11.64
CA ILE A 330 4.45 -9.42 12.21
C ILE A 330 3.01 -9.31 11.71
N GLN A 331 2.47 -8.10 11.58
CA GLN A 331 1.11 -7.91 11.05
C GLN A 331 0.95 -8.48 9.64
N ALA A 332 1.95 -8.33 8.77
CA ALA A 332 1.94 -8.92 7.43
C ALA A 332 2.18 -10.44 7.44
N ILE A 333 2.97 -10.94 8.40
CA ILE A 333 3.16 -12.39 8.60
C ILE A 333 1.88 -13.05 9.12
N LYS A 334 1.12 -12.37 9.99
CA LYS A 334 -0.16 -12.85 10.52
C LYS A 334 -1.16 -13.18 9.41
N THR A 335 -1.14 -12.42 8.32
CA THR A 335 -1.98 -12.72 7.14
C THR A 335 -1.61 -14.05 6.47
N TRP A 336 -0.38 -14.54 6.58
CA TRP A 336 0.00 -15.88 6.10
C TRP A 336 -0.55 -17.02 6.96
N THR A 337 -0.93 -16.76 8.21
CA THR A 337 -1.45 -17.78 9.13
C THR A 337 -2.97 -17.83 9.17
N GLN A 338 -3.65 -16.86 8.55
CA GLN A 338 -5.11 -16.81 8.50
C GLN A 338 -5.63 -17.56 7.27
N ILE A 339 -6.17 -18.75 7.48
CA ILE A 339 -6.81 -19.59 6.45
C ILE A 339 -8.21 -19.03 6.15
N ASN A 340 -8.33 -17.86 5.52
CA ASN A 340 -9.63 -17.28 5.17
C ASN A 340 -9.78 -17.10 3.66
N ALA A 341 -10.99 -17.35 3.16
CA ALA A 341 -11.42 -17.26 1.75
C ALA A 341 -11.35 -15.85 1.12
N HIS A 342 -10.94 -14.83 1.88
CA HIS A 342 -10.71 -13.45 1.40
C HIS A 342 -9.21 -13.14 1.36
N THR A 343 -8.44 -14.02 0.72
CA THR A 343 -7.01 -13.81 0.51
C THR A 343 -6.81 -12.55 -0.31
N GLN A 344 -6.17 -11.55 0.30
CA GLN A 344 -5.75 -10.34 -0.40
C GLN A 344 -4.89 -10.75 -1.61
N ALA A 345 -5.07 -10.08 -2.76
CA ALA A 345 -4.42 -10.47 -4.02
C ALA A 345 -2.91 -10.72 -3.89
N TRP A 346 -2.21 -9.92 -3.09
CA TRP A 346 -0.77 -10.09 -2.85
C TRP A 346 -0.44 -11.37 -2.07
N SER A 347 -1.29 -11.78 -1.11
CA SER A 347 -1.07 -12.99 -0.32
C SER A 347 -1.18 -14.24 -1.18
N ALA A 348 -2.13 -14.26 -2.14
CA ALA A 348 -2.25 -15.36 -3.08
C ALA A 348 -1.01 -15.49 -3.99
N ILE A 349 -0.42 -14.38 -4.43
CA ILE A 349 0.85 -14.37 -5.19
C ILE A 349 1.98 -14.96 -4.33
N GLU A 350 2.10 -14.53 -3.07
CA GLU A 350 3.15 -15.01 -2.18
C GLU A 350 3.02 -16.50 -1.85
N VAL A 351 1.80 -16.99 -1.58
CA VAL A 351 1.53 -18.41 -1.34
C VAL A 351 1.93 -19.25 -2.54
N LYS A 352 1.48 -18.87 -3.75
CA LYS A 352 1.79 -19.63 -4.97
C LYS A 352 3.26 -19.50 -5.39
N SER A 353 3.96 -18.46 -4.94
CA SER A 353 5.40 -18.29 -5.21
C SER A 353 6.30 -19.22 -4.39
N CYS A 354 5.72 -20.01 -3.48
CA CYS A 354 6.44 -20.95 -2.63
C CYS A 354 6.08 -22.40 -3.01
N SER A 355 7.06 -23.29 -2.99
CA SER A 355 6.82 -24.74 -3.18
C SER A 355 6.20 -25.43 -1.96
N THR A 356 6.07 -24.73 -0.84
CA THR A 356 5.59 -25.26 0.45
C THR A 356 4.67 -24.24 1.10
N SER A 357 3.90 -24.65 2.10
CA SER A 357 3.03 -23.74 2.86
C SER A 357 3.87 -22.63 3.51
N LEU A 358 3.49 -21.37 3.31
CA LEU A 358 4.10 -20.22 3.99
C LEU A 358 4.07 -20.38 5.51
N TYR A 359 3.00 -20.97 6.05
CA TYR A 359 2.89 -21.22 7.48
C TYR A 359 3.91 -22.26 7.97
N SER A 360 4.24 -23.27 7.14
CA SER A 360 5.32 -24.20 7.43
C SER A 360 6.69 -23.52 7.45
N LEU A 361 6.94 -22.58 6.52
CA LEU A 361 8.19 -21.81 6.47
C LEU A 361 8.37 -20.90 7.68
N LEU A 362 7.27 -20.39 8.26
CA LEU A 362 7.33 -19.64 9.52
C LEU A 362 7.75 -20.51 10.71
N CYS A 363 7.41 -21.81 10.67
CA CYS A 363 7.72 -22.77 11.73
C CYS A 363 9.07 -23.47 11.52
N SER A 364 9.77 -23.20 10.41
CA SER A 364 11.03 -23.85 10.06
C SER A 364 12.15 -23.59 11.07
N PRO A 365 13.23 -24.37 11.07
CA PRO A 365 14.44 -24.03 11.83
C PRO A 365 14.96 -22.64 11.44
N ILE A 366 15.56 -21.94 12.40
CA ILE A 366 16.01 -20.54 12.25
C ILE A 366 17.11 -20.36 11.18
N ASN A 367 17.87 -21.42 10.88
CA ASN A 367 18.96 -21.40 9.91
C ASN A 367 18.57 -22.03 8.56
N GLU A 368 17.27 -22.23 8.30
CA GLU A 368 16.78 -22.80 7.05
C GLU A 368 17.09 -21.90 5.85
N SER A 369 17.43 -22.52 4.71
CA SER A 369 17.73 -21.78 3.48
C SER A 369 16.46 -21.59 2.66
N TYR A 370 15.76 -20.48 2.90
CA TYR A 370 14.48 -20.18 2.25
C TYR A 370 14.53 -20.07 0.72
N ARG A 371 15.71 -19.84 0.14
CA ARG A 371 15.89 -19.79 -1.32
C ARG A 371 15.57 -21.12 -2.01
N LYS A 372 15.58 -22.23 -1.28
CA LYS A 372 15.15 -23.54 -1.81
C LYS A 372 13.65 -23.58 -2.11
N TYR A 373 12.86 -22.74 -1.45
CA TYR A 373 11.40 -22.79 -1.49
C TYR A 373 10.77 -21.65 -2.29
N THR A 374 11.45 -20.50 -2.39
CA THR A 374 10.94 -19.35 -3.13
C THR A 374 12.07 -18.43 -3.61
N ASN A 375 11.87 -17.85 -4.79
CA ASN A 375 12.70 -16.77 -5.34
C ASN A 375 12.08 -15.39 -5.14
N ASN A 376 10.91 -15.30 -4.52
CA ASN A 376 10.22 -14.03 -4.30
C ASN A 376 10.96 -13.21 -3.23
N PRO A 377 11.52 -12.03 -3.58
CA PRO A 377 12.30 -11.23 -2.63
C PRO A 377 11.48 -10.80 -1.43
N ILE A 378 10.19 -10.48 -1.60
CA ILE A 378 9.30 -9.99 -0.54
C ILE A 378 9.07 -11.06 0.52
N VAL A 379 8.86 -12.31 0.09
CA VAL A 379 8.71 -13.47 1.00
C VAL A 379 10.03 -13.73 1.72
N LEU A 380 11.16 -13.75 1.00
CA LEU A 380 12.48 -13.97 1.59
C LEU A 380 12.83 -12.92 2.66
N TYR A 381 12.51 -11.65 2.42
CA TYR A 381 12.74 -10.59 3.43
C TYR A 381 11.82 -10.75 4.63
N SER A 382 10.53 -11.04 4.42
CA SER A 382 9.58 -11.28 5.51
C SER A 382 10.04 -12.43 6.42
N LEU A 383 10.50 -13.55 5.83
CA LEU A 383 11.04 -14.69 6.57
C LEU A 383 12.37 -14.36 7.31
N ARG A 384 13.25 -13.57 6.69
CA ARG A 384 14.49 -13.09 7.35
C ARG A 384 14.18 -12.22 8.58
N ILE A 385 13.20 -11.33 8.47
CA ILE A 385 12.75 -10.49 9.58
C ILE A 385 12.14 -11.36 10.69
N TRP A 386 11.33 -12.36 10.32
CA TRP A 386 10.79 -13.33 11.26
C TRP A 386 11.88 -14.08 12.04
N ASN A 387 12.94 -14.55 11.37
CA ASN A 387 14.06 -15.18 12.05
C ASN A 387 14.83 -14.22 12.97
N GLN A 388 14.92 -12.94 12.61
CA GLN A 388 15.51 -11.92 13.49
C GLN A 388 14.71 -11.77 14.80
N ILE A 389 13.37 -11.77 14.70
CA ILE A 389 12.44 -11.69 15.84
C ILE A 389 12.58 -12.94 16.70
N ARG A 390 12.53 -14.12 16.09
CA ARG A 390 12.68 -15.40 16.80
C ARG A 390 14.00 -15.50 17.55
N LYS A 391 15.11 -15.12 16.94
CA LYS A 391 16.42 -15.06 17.60
C LYS A 391 16.42 -14.09 18.79
N HIS A 392 15.77 -12.94 18.66
CA HIS A 392 15.74 -11.94 19.74
C HIS A 392 14.94 -12.42 20.97
N PHE A 393 13.79 -13.06 20.75
CA PHE A 393 12.92 -13.55 21.82
C PHE A 393 13.16 -15.02 22.18
N LYS A 394 14.24 -15.64 21.66
CA LYS A 394 14.60 -17.05 21.93
C LYS A 394 13.48 -18.05 21.57
N MET A 395 12.76 -17.80 20.48
CA MET A 395 11.70 -18.68 19.95
C MET A 395 12.30 -19.76 19.04
N GLU A 396 12.94 -20.76 19.65
CA GLU A 396 13.74 -21.76 18.93
C GLU A 396 12.87 -22.86 18.28
N ASN A 397 11.86 -23.38 18.97
CA ASN A 397 11.03 -24.48 18.48
C ASN A 397 9.57 -24.06 18.26
N LEU A 398 9.12 -24.10 17.00
CA LEU A 398 7.73 -23.86 16.59
C LEU A 398 7.11 -25.07 15.88
N LEU A 399 7.79 -26.22 15.89
CA LEU A 399 7.39 -27.42 15.15
C LEU A 399 6.02 -27.95 15.62
N SER A 400 5.68 -27.78 16.90
CA SER A 400 4.40 -28.21 17.48
C SER A 400 3.18 -27.47 16.92
N VAL A 401 3.38 -26.30 16.30
CA VAL A 401 2.30 -25.48 15.71
C VAL A 401 2.41 -25.44 14.18
N ALA A 402 3.31 -26.23 13.59
CA ALA A 402 3.43 -26.31 12.15
C ALA A 402 2.19 -26.99 11.53
N PRO A 403 1.72 -26.55 10.35
CA PRO A 403 0.61 -27.21 9.68
C PRO A 403 1.00 -28.64 9.29
N LEU A 404 0.02 -29.55 9.23
CA LEU A 404 0.26 -30.90 8.71
C LEU A 404 0.29 -30.90 7.17
N GLN A 405 -0.62 -30.18 6.51
CA GLN A 405 -0.69 -30.08 5.05
C GLN A 405 0.40 -29.17 4.47
N GLY A 406 1.06 -29.63 3.38
CA GLY A 406 2.04 -28.84 2.62
C GLY A 406 3.29 -28.44 3.43
N ASN A 407 3.65 -29.24 4.43
CA ASN A 407 4.75 -28.96 5.36
C ASN A 407 6.02 -29.69 4.93
N HIS A 408 7.05 -28.92 4.60
CA HIS A 408 8.35 -29.45 4.17
C HIS A 408 9.10 -30.26 5.23
N LEU A 409 8.76 -30.08 6.50
CA LEU A 409 9.34 -30.83 7.62
C LEU A 409 8.59 -32.14 7.88
N PHE A 410 7.44 -32.35 7.25
CA PHE A 410 6.66 -33.58 7.33
C PHE A 410 6.47 -34.17 5.93
N GLN A 411 7.46 -34.95 5.49
CA GLN A 411 7.55 -35.53 4.13
C GLN A 411 6.25 -36.18 3.61
N PRO A 412 5.46 -36.93 4.41
CA PRO A 412 4.19 -37.50 3.93
C PRO A 412 3.18 -36.47 3.42
N SER A 413 3.22 -35.23 3.91
CA SER A 413 2.32 -34.14 3.48
C SER A 413 2.64 -33.53 2.12
N GLN A 414 3.79 -33.88 1.52
CA GLN A 414 4.18 -33.41 0.20
C GLN A 414 3.79 -34.42 -0.91
N VAL A 415 3.45 -35.65 -0.54
CA VAL A 415 3.23 -36.78 -1.47
C VAL A 415 1.74 -37.02 -1.74
N TYR A 416 0.86 -36.72 -0.77
CA TYR A 416 -0.58 -36.97 -0.89
C TYR A 416 -1.39 -35.67 -0.87
N PRO A 417 -2.19 -35.36 -1.91
CA PRO A 417 -3.00 -34.15 -1.97
C PRO A 417 -4.25 -34.15 -1.05
N VAL A 418 -4.41 -35.15 -0.16
CA VAL A 418 -5.64 -35.42 0.61
C VAL A 418 -5.56 -35.00 2.09
N PHE A 419 -4.40 -34.52 2.58
CA PHE A 419 -4.31 -33.93 3.93
C PHE A 419 -4.54 -32.43 3.90
#